data_AF-A0A356VUQ1-F1
#
_entry.id   AF-A0A356VUQ1-F1
#
_cell.length_a   1.000
_cell.length_b   1.000
_cell.length_c   1.000
_cell.angle_alpha   90.00
_cell.angle_beta   90.00
_cell.angle_gamma   90.00
#
_symmetry.space_group_name_H-M   'P 1'
#
loop_
_entity.id
_entity.type
_entity.pdbx_description
1 polymer ?
#
loop_
_entity_poly.entity_id
_entity_poly.type
_entity_poly.pdbx_seq_one_letter_code
_entity_poly.pdbx_strand_id
1 'polypeptide(L)'
;MKLGIKKLHENEWQLHIDSAFVRVDRYSLELLQIVLGDLLEMDLGQSTSVIAGHEKLASKLLDLDSTNLQLILRSIDNEDLLKMMVAVNNTKLTEQILENVGGIMSQQLESDARSISIPSDEEAIESIKKIVEKMYELEALGKIEFKSYESRFI
;
A
#
# COMPACT_ATOMS: atom_id res chain seq x y z
N MET A 1 -13.19 8.36 22.94
CA MET A 1 -12.33 7.20 22.60
C MET A 1 -10.89 7.62 22.76
N LYS A 2 -10.09 6.94 23.60
CA LYS A 2 -8.64 7.20 23.69
C LYS A 2 -7.89 6.13 22.92
N LEU A 3 -7.20 6.54 21.84
CA LEU A 3 -6.33 5.67 21.06
C LEU A 3 -4.88 5.88 21.53
N GLY A 4 -4.24 4.82 22.03
CA GLY A 4 -2.81 4.81 22.32
C GLY A 4 -2.08 3.92 21.33
N ILE A 5 -0.96 4.36 20.78
CA ILE A 5 -0.15 3.58 19.84
C ILE A 5 1.24 3.41 20.44
N LYS A 6 1.71 2.17 20.58
CA LYS A 6 3.05 1.84 21.07
C LYS A 6 3.75 0.91 20.10
N LYS A 7 4.92 1.31 19.58
CA LYS A 7 5.76 0.42 18.77
C LYS A 7 6.36 -0.68 19.67
N LEU A 8 6.19 -1.95 19.28
CA LEU A 8 6.77 -3.11 19.96
C LEU A 8 8.03 -3.60 19.25
N HIS A 9 7.98 -3.69 17.92
CA HIS A 9 9.07 -4.13 17.06
C HIS A 9 9.07 -3.37 15.72
N GLU A 10 9.99 -3.69 14.79
CA GLU A 10 10.09 -3.00 13.50
C GLU A 10 8.81 -3.04 12.67
N ASN A 11 8.08 -4.17 12.70
CA ASN A 11 6.81 -4.37 12.01
C ASN A 11 5.65 -4.75 12.95
N GLU A 12 5.72 -4.41 14.24
CA GLU A 12 4.66 -4.71 15.22
C GLU A 12 4.37 -3.52 16.14
N TRP A 13 3.09 -3.17 16.28
CA TRP A 13 2.58 -2.14 17.17
C TRP A 13 1.47 -2.67 18.07
N GLN A 14 1.33 -2.07 19.24
CA GLN A 14 0.24 -2.29 20.17
C GLN A 14 -0.68 -1.07 20.15
N LEU A 15 -1.92 -1.29 19.76
CA LEU A 15 -3.00 -0.33 19.84
C LEU A 15 -3.75 -0.53 21.14
N HIS A 16 -3.98 0.57 21.87
CA HIS A 16 -4.83 0.63 23.04
C HIS A 16 -6.12 1.34 22.67
N ILE A 17 -7.26 0.66 22.82
CA ILE A 17 -8.60 1.20 22.62
C ILE A 17 -9.36 1.02 23.93
N ASP A 18 -9.45 2.09 24.71
CA ASP A 18 -10.03 2.09 26.05
C ASP A 18 -9.42 0.98 26.95
N SER A 19 -10.16 -0.10 27.25
CA SER A 19 -9.68 -1.24 28.06
C SER A 19 -9.13 -2.42 27.26
N ALA A 20 -9.17 -2.35 25.93
CA ALA A 20 -8.68 -3.39 25.04
C ALA A 20 -7.29 -3.03 24.48
N PHE A 21 -6.49 -4.06 24.20
CA PHE A 21 -5.27 -3.92 23.42
C PHE A 21 -5.27 -4.89 22.25
N VAL A 22 -4.79 -4.44 21.10
CA VAL A 22 -4.67 -5.22 19.87
C VAL A 22 -3.26 -5.06 19.34
N ARG A 23 -2.64 -6.15 18.89
CA ARG A 23 -1.36 -6.12 18.18
C ARG A 23 -1.63 -6.05 16.69
N VAL A 24 -0.93 -5.16 16.01
CA VAL A 24 -1.12 -4.89 14.58
C VAL A 24 0.22 -4.77 13.88
N ASP A 25 0.25 -5.16 12.61
CA ASP A 25 1.38 -4.92 11.71
C ASP A 25 1.35 -3.49 11.16
N ARG A 26 2.39 -3.15 10.37
CA ARG A 26 2.49 -1.82 9.77
C ARG A 26 1.37 -1.54 8.78
N TYR A 27 0.99 -2.54 8.00
CA TYR A 27 -0.10 -2.43 7.04
C TYR A 27 -1.40 -2.00 7.71
N SER A 28 -1.81 -2.73 8.75
CA SER A 28 -3.04 -2.50 9.50
C SER A 28 -2.99 -1.16 10.24
N LEU A 29 -1.83 -0.76 10.76
CA LEU A 29 -1.64 0.54 11.40
C LEU A 29 -1.84 1.70 10.42
N GLU A 30 -1.22 1.61 9.24
CA GLU A 30 -1.29 2.65 8.21
C GLU A 30 -2.69 2.74 7.60
N LEU A 31 -3.35 1.59 7.38
CA LEU A 31 -4.75 1.55 6.99
C LEU A 31 -5.65 2.21 8.04
N LEU A 32 -5.43 1.92 9.33
CA LEU A 32 -6.17 2.56 10.42
C LEU A 32 -5.96 4.08 10.43
N GLN A 33 -4.73 4.56 10.21
CA GLN A 33 -4.46 6.00 10.13
C GLN A 33 -5.21 6.66 8.98
N ILE A 34 -5.25 6.01 7.81
CA ILE A 34 -6.01 6.50 6.66
C ILE A 34 -7.50 6.54 6.98
N VAL A 35 -8.07 5.45 7.52
CA VAL A 35 -9.48 5.37 7.87
C VAL A 35 -9.86 6.42 8.92
N LEU A 36 -9.00 6.65 9.93
CA LEU A 36 -9.23 7.70 10.93
C LEU A 36 -9.18 9.11 10.34
N GLY A 37 -8.24 9.37 9.42
CA GLY A 37 -8.18 10.64 8.68
C GLY A 37 -9.43 10.86 7.85
N ASP A 38 -9.85 9.83 7.12
CA ASP A 38 -11.04 9.85 6.26
C ASP A 38 -12.31 10.06 7.10
N LEU A 39 -12.44 9.44 8.27
CA LEU A 39 -13.57 9.66 9.19
C LEU A 39 -13.67 11.12 9.67
N LEU A 40 -12.54 11.79 9.91
CA LEU A 40 -12.53 13.22 10.25
C LEU A 40 -13.01 14.08 9.08
N GLU A 41 -12.77 13.65 7.84
CA GLU A 41 -13.27 14.31 6.63
C GLU A 41 -14.73 13.93 6.31
N MET A 42 -15.21 12.76 6.71
CA MET A 42 -16.61 12.33 6.54
C MET A 42 -17.58 13.18 7.36
N ASP A 43 -17.16 13.72 8.51
CA ASP A 43 -17.94 14.72 9.26
C ASP A 43 -18.21 16.01 8.43
N LEU A 44 -17.53 16.17 7.28
CA LEU A 44 -17.74 17.23 6.29
C LEU A 44 -18.55 16.78 5.04
N GLY A 45 -19.09 15.55 5.03
CA GLY A 45 -20.08 15.10 4.04
C GLY A 45 -19.55 14.22 2.88
N GLN A 46 -18.36 13.64 2.99
CA GLN A 46 -17.84 12.68 1.98
C GLN A 46 -18.13 11.22 2.34
N SER A 47 -18.22 10.35 1.33
CA SER A 47 -18.38 8.89 1.46
C SER A 47 -17.08 8.20 1.06
N THR A 48 -16.45 7.47 1.98
CA THR A 48 -15.22 6.73 1.68
C THR A 48 -15.48 5.23 1.46
N SER A 49 -15.01 4.73 0.31
CA SER A 49 -15.00 3.29 0.01
C SER A 49 -13.82 2.62 0.71
N VAL A 50 -13.99 1.37 1.17
CA VAL A 50 -12.93 0.59 1.84
C VAL A 50 -11.71 0.40 0.93
N ILE A 51 -11.94 0.18 -0.36
CA ILE A 51 -10.87 0.03 -1.35
C ILE A 51 -10.04 1.31 -1.52
N ALA A 52 -10.63 2.50 -1.33
CA ALA A 52 -9.91 3.77 -1.47
C ALA A 52 -8.76 3.91 -0.46
N GLY A 53 -8.92 3.36 0.75
CA GLY A 53 -7.83 3.32 1.74
C GLY A 53 -6.67 2.44 1.28
N HIS A 54 -6.97 1.36 0.55
CA HIS A 54 -5.96 0.44 0.04
C HIS A 54 -5.25 1.04 -1.18
N GLU A 55 -5.98 1.73 -2.07
CA GLU A 55 -5.40 2.49 -3.18
C GLU A 55 -4.44 3.59 -2.70
N LYS A 56 -4.80 4.29 -1.61
CA LYS A 56 -3.91 5.24 -0.93
C LYS A 56 -2.63 4.57 -0.42
N LEU A 57 -2.73 3.35 0.15
CA LEU A 57 -1.55 2.58 0.56
C LEU A 57 -0.69 2.16 -0.64
N ALA A 58 -1.29 1.67 -1.73
CA ALA A 58 -0.57 1.30 -2.94
C ALA A 58 0.20 2.49 -3.52
N SER A 59 -0.34 3.71 -3.40
CA SER A 59 0.31 4.94 -3.85
C SER A 59 1.63 5.24 -3.13
N LYS A 60 1.89 4.67 -1.94
CA LYS A 60 3.20 4.81 -1.26
C LYS A 60 4.37 4.19 -2.04
N LEU A 61 4.10 3.30 -3.01
CA LEU A 61 5.13 2.80 -3.93
C LEU A 61 5.76 3.94 -4.75
N LEU A 62 5.03 5.05 -4.97
CA LEU A 62 5.55 6.24 -5.65
C LEU A 62 6.68 6.93 -4.88
N ASP A 63 6.71 6.74 -3.56
CA ASP A 63 7.70 7.34 -2.66
C ASP A 63 9.02 6.56 -2.63
N LEU A 64 9.13 5.46 -3.39
CA LEU A 64 10.34 4.68 -3.52
C LEU A 64 11.18 5.15 -4.70
N ASP A 65 12.51 5.01 -4.59
CA ASP A 65 13.38 5.12 -5.76
C ASP A 65 13.27 3.88 -6.67
N SER A 66 13.83 3.99 -7.87
CA SER A 66 13.79 2.93 -8.87
C SER A 66 14.40 1.62 -8.37
N THR A 67 15.47 1.69 -7.60
CA THR A 67 16.18 0.50 -7.09
C THR A 67 15.31 -0.25 -6.08
N ASN A 68 14.73 0.48 -5.13
CA ASN A 68 13.88 -0.05 -4.08
C ASN A 68 12.57 -0.59 -4.66
N LEU A 69 11.99 0.13 -5.63
CA LEU A 69 10.80 -0.33 -6.34
C LEU A 69 11.09 -1.62 -7.11
N GLN A 70 12.21 -1.70 -7.83
CA GLN A 70 12.62 -2.93 -8.54
C GLN A 70 12.78 -4.13 -7.60
N LEU A 71 13.30 -3.92 -6.38
CA LEU A 71 13.42 -4.99 -5.38
C LEU A 71 12.05 -5.53 -4.97
N ILE A 72 11.06 -4.66 -4.77
CA ILE A 72 9.68 -5.07 -4.47
C ILE A 72 9.09 -5.81 -5.66
N LEU A 73 9.15 -5.22 -6.85
CA LEU A 73 8.53 -5.76 -8.07
C LEU A 73 9.05 -7.17 -8.43
N ARG A 74 10.30 -7.49 -8.07
CA ARG A 74 10.88 -8.85 -8.25
C ARG A 74 10.43 -9.87 -7.21
N SER A 75 9.83 -9.41 -6.12
CA SER A 75 9.46 -10.22 -4.95
C SER A 75 7.96 -10.48 -4.82
N ILE A 76 7.16 -9.95 -5.76
CA ILE A 76 5.70 -10.06 -5.80
C ILE A 76 5.26 -10.88 -7.02
N ASP A 77 4.05 -11.42 -6.97
CA ASP A 77 3.45 -12.13 -8.10
C ASP A 77 2.96 -11.14 -9.17
N ASN A 78 3.13 -11.52 -10.43
CA ASN A 78 2.72 -10.73 -11.59
C ASN A 78 1.19 -10.58 -11.67
N GLU A 79 0.45 -11.59 -11.22
CA GLU A 79 -1.02 -11.55 -11.17
C GLU A 79 -1.50 -10.54 -10.13
N ASP A 80 -0.92 -10.54 -8.92
CA ASP A 80 -1.24 -9.57 -7.88
C ASP A 80 -0.86 -8.14 -8.33
N LEU A 81 0.29 -7.97 -9.01
CA LEU A 81 0.71 -6.70 -9.60
C LEU A 81 -0.28 -6.19 -10.64
N LEU A 82 -0.71 -7.05 -11.56
CA LEU A 82 -1.68 -6.71 -12.60
C LEU A 82 -3.03 -6.31 -12.01
N LYS A 83 -3.55 -7.08 -11.05
CA LYS A 83 -4.82 -6.77 -10.37
C LYS A 83 -4.76 -5.43 -9.67
N MET A 84 -3.67 -5.12 -8.96
CA MET A 84 -3.47 -3.82 -8.34
C MET A 84 -3.43 -2.70 -9.39
N MET A 85 -2.65 -2.85 -10.46
CA MET A 85 -2.53 -1.81 -11.50
C MET A 85 -3.89 -1.45 -12.13
N VAL A 86 -4.72 -2.45 -12.39
CA VAL A 86 -6.06 -2.26 -12.96
C VAL A 86 -7.02 -1.65 -11.94
N ALA A 87 -6.96 -2.09 -10.68
CA ALA A 87 -7.84 -1.61 -9.62
C ALA A 87 -7.56 -0.15 -9.22
N VAL A 88 -6.29 0.19 -8.95
CA VAL A 88 -5.89 1.50 -8.43
C VAL A 88 -6.09 2.62 -9.46
N ASN A 89 -6.11 2.28 -10.75
CA ASN A 89 -6.34 3.21 -11.87
C ASN A 89 -5.53 4.53 -11.77
N ASN A 90 -4.29 4.44 -11.28
CA ASN A 90 -3.39 5.57 -11.10
C ASN A 90 -2.31 5.52 -12.18
N THR A 91 -2.43 6.39 -13.19
CA THR A 91 -1.52 6.42 -14.34
C THR A 91 -0.06 6.59 -13.93
N LYS A 92 0.22 7.45 -12.94
CA LYS A 92 1.59 7.69 -12.47
C LYS A 92 2.20 6.44 -11.82
N LEU A 93 1.40 5.74 -11.01
CA LEU A 93 1.84 4.48 -10.38
C LEU A 93 2.10 3.42 -11.45
N THR A 94 1.18 3.28 -12.41
CA THR A 94 1.32 2.35 -13.54
C THR A 94 2.57 2.66 -14.37
N GLU A 95 2.80 3.91 -14.76
CA GLU A 95 4.01 4.32 -15.50
C GLU A 95 5.28 3.98 -14.71
N GLN A 96 5.33 4.34 -13.42
CA GLN A 96 6.49 4.07 -12.60
C GLN A 96 6.75 2.56 -12.43
N ILE A 97 5.71 1.73 -12.34
CA ILE A 97 5.85 0.27 -12.33
C ILE A 97 6.43 -0.21 -13.66
N LEU A 98 5.85 0.22 -14.79
CA LEU A 98 6.24 -0.22 -16.13
C LEU A 98 7.69 0.17 -16.47
N GLU A 99 8.14 1.35 -16.04
CA GLU A 99 9.54 1.79 -16.17
C GLU A 99 10.53 0.96 -15.33
N ASN A 100 10.05 0.32 -14.27
CA ASN A 100 10.87 -0.42 -13.31
C ASN A 100 10.71 -1.95 -13.42
N VAL A 101 9.89 -2.44 -14.33
CA VAL A 101 9.91 -3.85 -14.75
C VAL A 101 10.78 -4.02 -16.01
N GLY A 102 11.26 -5.23 -16.27
CA GLY A 102 12.01 -5.50 -17.50
C GLY A 102 11.16 -5.27 -18.76
N GLY A 103 11.75 -4.83 -19.87
CA GLY A 103 11.00 -4.42 -21.06
C GLY A 103 10.00 -5.45 -21.62
N ILE A 104 10.35 -6.75 -21.58
CA ILE A 104 9.43 -7.83 -21.98
C ILE A 104 8.22 -7.89 -21.03
N MET A 105 8.48 -7.80 -19.73
CA MET A 105 7.47 -7.85 -18.68
C MET A 105 6.54 -6.63 -18.75
N SER A 106 7.08 -5.44 -19.02
CA SER A 106 6.30 -4.22 -19.25
C SER A 106 5.28 -4.41 -20.36
N GLN A 107 5.70 -4.93 -21.52
CA GLN A 107 4.83 -5.15 -22.67
C GLN A 107 3.73 -6.18 -22.37
N GLN A 108 4.07 -7.22 -21.62
CA GLN A 108 3.10 -8.23 -21.20
C GLN A 108 2.06 -7.63 -20.25
N LEU A 109 2.48 -6.92 -19.20
CA LEU A 109 1.56 -6.26 -18.27
C LEU A 109 0.64 -5.26 -18.96
N GLU A 110 1.15 -4.45 -19.88
CA GLU A 110 0.32 -3.52 -20.65
C GLU A 110 -0.72 -4.24 -21.53
N SER A 111 -0.34 -5.36 -22.15
CA SER A 111 -1.24 -6.18 -22.96
C SER A 111 -2.33 -6.82 -22.09
N ASP A 112 -1.92 -7.39 -20.96
CA ASP A 112 -2.81 -8.10 -20.04
C ASP A 112 -3.78 -7.12 -19.37
N ALA A 113 -3.32 -5.92 -18.99
CA ALA A 113 -4.15 -4.87 -18.40
C ALA A 113 -5.29 -4.39 -19.32
N ARG A 114 -5.13 -4.52 -20.64
CA ARG A 114 -6.17 -4.16 -21.62
C ARG A 114 -7.21 -5.26 -21.82
N SER A 115 -6.89 -6.51 -21.46
CA SER A 115 -7.71 -7.68 -21.76
C SER A 115 -8.34 -8.32 -20.53
N ILE A 116 -7.77 -8.10 -19.34
CA ILE A 116 -8.32 -8.59 -18.09
C ILE A 116 -9.59 -7.81 -17.70
N SER A 117 -10.54 -8.51 -17.11
CA SER A 117 -11.67 -7.87 -16.44
C SER A 117 -11.21 -7.10 -15.21
N ILE A 118 -11.89 -6.00 -14.90
CA ILE A 118 -11.68 -5.29 -13.64
C ILE A 118 -11.89 -6.29 -12.49
N PRO A 119 -10.91 -6.47 -11.59
CA PRO A 119 -11.04 -7.40 -10.47
C PRO A 119 -12.14 -6.92 -9.52
N SER A 120 -12.70 -7.84 -8.75
CA SER A 120 -13.59 -7.47 -7.65
C SER A 120 -12.82 -6.70 -6.56
N ASP A 121 -13.54 -5.92 -5.76
CA ASP A 121 -12.94 -5.16 -4.65
C ASP A 121 -12.15 -6.09 -3.70
N GLU A 122 -12.66 -7.28 -3.41
CA GLU A 122 -11.98 -8.27 -2.55
C GLU A 122 -10.65 -8.74 -3.15
N GLU A 123 -10.63 -9.06 -4.45
CA GLU A 123 -9.41 -9.48 -5.14
C GLU A 123 -8.39 -8.35 -5.26
N ALA A 124 -8.86 -7.12 -5.51
CA ALA A 124 -8.03 -5.93 -5.53
C ALA A 124 -7.41 -5.65 -4.17
N ILE A 125 -8.22 -5.68 -3.11
CA ILE A 125 -7.80 -5.48 -1.72
C ILE A 125 -6.72 -6.49 -1.33
N GLU A 126 -6.93 -7.78 -1.62
CA GLU A 126 -5.97 -8.83 -1.29
C GLU A 126 -4.65 -8.66 -2.07
N SER A 127 -4.73 -8.32 -3.36
CA SER A 127 -3.55 -8.08 -4.19
C SER A 127 -2.75 -6.88 -3.70
N ILE A 128 -3.42 -5.76 -3.40
CA ILE A 128 -2.80 -4.56 -2.82
C ILE A 128 -2.15 -4.89 -1.48
N LYS A 129 -2.86 -5.61 -0.62
CA LYS A 129 -2.39 -5.96 0.72
C LYS A 129 -1.07 -6.72 0.64
N LYS A 130 -0.99 -7.79 -0.15
CA LYS A 130 0.25 -8.57 -0.32
C LYS A 130 1.43 -7.71 -0.77
N ILE A 131 1.21 -6.80 -1.73
CA ILE A 131 2.26 -5.94 -2.28
C ILE A 131 2.74 -4.94 -1.23
N VAL A 132 1.82 -4.29 -0.51
CA VAL A 132 2.13 -3.29 0.51
C VAL A 132 2.75 -3.94 1.75
N GLU A 133 2.29 -5.11 2.16
CA GLU A 133 2.93 -5.91 3.22
C GLU A 133 4.36 -6.28 2.83
N LYS A 134 4.58 -6.68 1.57
CA LYS A 134 5.92 -7.00 1.08
C LYS A 134 6.85 -5.79 1.09
N MET A 135 6.33 -4.63 0.71
CA MET A 135 7.05 -3.35 0.81
C MET A 135 7.47 -3.07 2.26
N TYR A 136 6.55 -3.15 3.22
CA TYR A 136 6.87 -2.91 4.63
C TYR A 136 7.79 -3.97 5.24
N GLU A 137 7.68 -5.23 4.82
CA GLU A 137 8.62 -6.29 5.20
C GLU A 137 10.04 -5.95 4.75
N LEU A 138 10.22 -5.53 3.49
CA LEU A 138 11.53 -5.18 2.96
C LEU A 138 12.12 -3.93 3.62
N GLU A 139 11.28 -2.95 3.97
CA GLU A 139 11.70 -1.76 4.70
C GLU A 139 12.13 -2.12 6.14
N ALA A 140 11.35 -2.95 6.83
CA ALA A 140 11.70 -3.44 8.17
C ALA A 140 13.05 -4.18 8.15
N LEU A 141 13.34 -4.94 7.10
CA LEU A 141 14.64 -5.60 6.92
C LEU A 141 15.78 -4.65 6.48
N GLY A 142 15.52 -3.34 6.33
CA GLY A 142 16.50 -2.36 5.85
C GLY A 142 16.93 -2.57 4.40
N LYS A 143 16.13 -3.29 3.60
CA LYS A 143 16.44 -3.57 2.18
C LYS A 143 15.97 -2.48 1.24
N ILE A 144 14.99 -1.69 1.67
CA ILE A 144 14.49 -0.53 0.94
C ILE A 144 14.30 0.64 1.90
N GLU A 145 14.28 1.85 1.35
CA GLU A 145 14.00 3.09 2.06
C GLU A 145 13.04 3.97 1.25
N PHE A 146 12.19 4.72 1.93
CA PHE A 146 11.32 5.72 1.32
C PHE A 146 12.11 7.03 1.08
N LYS A 147 11.87 7.69 -0.06
CA LYS A 147 12.54 8.95 -0.47
C LYS A 147 12.37 10.11 0.51
N SER A 148 11.36 10.06 1.37
CA SER A 148 11.08 11.11 2.33
C SER A 148 10.45 10.52 3.59
N TYR A 149 11.28 10.38 4.64
CA TYR A 149 10.84 10.83 5.95
C TYR A 149 11.26 12.30 6.05
N GLU A 150 10.57 13.22 5.37
CA GLU A 150 10.52 14.59 5.89
C GLU A 150 9.99 14.45 7.31
N SER A 151 10.92 14.54 8.25
CA SER A 151 10.70 14.35 9.66
C SER A 151 9.81 15.48 10.15
N ARG A 152 8.49 15.31 10.00
CA ARG A 152 7.53 16.10 10.75
C ARG A 152 7.62 15.62 12.19
N PHE A 153 8.55 16.22 12.92
CA PHE A 153 8.44 16.33 14.36
C PHE A 153 7.12 17.07 14.63
N ILE A 154 6.16 16.37 15.22
CA ILE A 154 5.00 16.98 15.88
C ILE A 154 5.48 17.52 17.22
#